data_AF-A0A316J928-F1
#
_entry.id   AF-A0A316J928-F1
#
_cell.length_a   1.000
_cell.length_b   1.000
_cell.length_c   1.000
_cell.angle_alpha   90.00
_cell.angle_beta   90.00
_cell.angle_gamma   90.00
#
_symmetry.space_group_name_H-M   'P 1'
#
loop_
_entity.id
_entity.type
_entity.pdbx_description
1 polymer ?
#
loop_
_entity_poly.entity_id
_entity_poly.type
_entity_poly.pdbx_seq_one_letter_code
_entity_poly.pdbx_strand_id
1 'polypeptide(L)'
;MSESIFERITTFLSKKSAVQRVADDPALAAELLLLLHVVFADGDRHPAEIATFKQIIFENFGIAPDEIPEVAEYLKDFAYETTTKQAANMLAEMAPERRLSLLSNLMKIACADNRIDQTETAMIQRIAEVLGVTAQELRDARQASPSGS
;
A
#
# COMPACT_ATOMS: atom_id res chain seq x y z
N MET A 1 -16.35 6.57 -39.64
CA MET A 1 -15.05 5.89 -39.48
C MET A 1 -15.17 5.05 -38.22
N SER A 2 -15.08 3.73 -38.36
CA SER A 2 -15.24 2.79 -37.24
C SER A 2 -13.97 2.83 -36.39
N GLU A 3 -14.04 3.45 -35.22
CA GLU A 3 -13.03 3.28 -34.16
C GLU A 3 -12.93 1.78 -33.89
N SER A 4 -11.76 1.21 -34.21
CA SER A 4 -11.60 -0.23 -34.22
C SER A 4 -11.69 -0.74 -32.79
N ILE A 5 -12.58 -1.70 -32.55
CA ILE A 5 -12.70 -2.42 -31.26
C ILE A 5 -11.33 -2.94 -30.81
N PHE A 6 -10.43 -3.23 -31.76
CA PHE A 6 -9.04 -3.57 -31.53
C PHE A 6 -8.22 -2.46 -30.84
N GLU A 7 -8.44 -1.18 -31.12
CA GLU A 7 -7.72 -0.08 -30.44
C GLU A 7 -8.07 -0.01 -28.95
N ARG A 8 -9.36 -0.14 -28.60
CA ARG A 8 -9.81 -0.21 -27.19
C ARG A 8 -9.24 -1.43 -26.47
N ILE A 9 -9.17 -2.57 -27.15
CA ILE A 9 -8.60 -3.80 -26.58
C ILE A 9 -7.07 -3.69 -26.45
N THR A 10 -6.36 -3.04 -27.38
CA THR A 10 -4.90 -2.81 -27.26
C THR A 10 -4.52 -1.77 -26.22
N THR A 11 -5.35 -0.74 -25.97
CA THR A 11 -5.18 0.16 -24.81
C THR A 11 -5.39 -0.59 -23.48
N PHE A 12 -6.25 -1.60 -23.47
CA PHE A 12 -6.49 -2.47 -22.32
C PHE A 12 -5.40 -3.54 -22.13
N LEU A 13 -4.80 -4.04 -23.22
CA LEU A 13 -3.76 -5.08 -23.20
C LEU A 13 -2.33 -4.55 -23.04
N SER A 14 -2.07 -3.26 -23.32
CA SER A 14 -0.71 -2.68 -23.22
C SER A 14 -0.34 -2.17 -21.83
N LYS A 15 -1.30 -2.04 -20.91
CA LYS A 15 -1.03 -1.91 -19.47
C LYS A 15 -1.24 -3.27 -18.86
N LYS A 16 -0.19 -3.91 -18.31
CA LYS A 16 -0.39 -5.00 -17.34
C LYS A 16 -1.45 -4.51 -16.34
N SER A 17 -2.53 -5.29 -16.13
CA SER A 17 -3.55 -4.92 -15.15
C SER A 17 -2.87 -4.69 -13.80
N ALA A 18 -3.41 -3.79 -12.98
CA ALA A 18 -2.86 -3.56 -11.65
C ALA A 18 -2.65 -4.90 -10.90
N VAL A 19 -3.60 -5.82 -11.00
CA VAL A 19 -3.52 -7.19 -10.46
C VAL A 19 -2.29 -7.94 -10.97
N GLN A 20 -2.04 -7.93 -12.28
CA GLN A 20 -0.92 -8.68 -12.86
C GLN A 20 0.43 -8.12 -12.41
N ARG A 21 0.55 -6.80 -12.23
CA ARG A 21 1.75 -6.18 -11.66
C ARG A 21 1.98 -6.58 -10.21
N VAL A 22 0.90 -6.66 -9.44
CA VAL A 22 0.94 -7.10 -8.03
C VAL A 22 1.27 -8.59 -7.94
N ALA A 23 0.79 -9.41 -8.88
CA ALA A 23 1.12 -10.83 -8.94
C ALA A 23 2.57 -11.11 -9.37
N ASP A 24 3.14 -10.28 -10.25
CA ASP A 24 4.53 -10.37 -10.69
C ASP A 24 5.53 -9.88 -9.60
N ASP A 25 5.12 -8.99 -8.70
CA ASP A 25 5.94 -8.44 -7.61
C ASP A 25 5.30 -8.73 -6.24
N PRO A 26 5.67 -9.82 -5.57
CA PRO A 26 5.06 -10.17 -4.30
C PRO A 26 5.46 -9.24 -3.15
N ALA A 27 6.54 -8.44 -3.29
CA ALA A 27 6.82 -7.38 -2.32
C ALA A 27 5.81 -6.24 -2.46
N LEU A 28 5.44 -5.88 -3.70
CA LEU A 28 4.35 -4.95 -3.97
C LEU A 28 3.01 -5.49 -3.43
N ALA A 29 2.73 -6.79 -3.59
CA ALA A 29 1.56 -7.42 -2.99
C ALA A 29 1.54 -7.27 -1.46
N ALA A 30 2.67 -7.53 -0.80
CA ALA A 30 2.78 -7.36 0.65
C ALA A 30 2.60 -5.90 1.08
N GLU A 31 3.16 -4.93 0.36
CA GLU A 31 2.98 -3.50 0.64
C GLU A 31 1.51 -3.07 0.57
N LEU A 32 0.84 -3.42 -0.54
CA LEU A 32 -0.56 -3.10 -0.74
C LEU A 32 -1.46 -3.79 0.28
N LEU A 33 -1.16 -5.04 0.62
CA LEU A 33 -1.88 -5.80 1.65
C LEU A 33 -1.78 -5.09 3.01
N LEU A 34 -0.61 -4.58 3.38
CA LEU A 34 -0.44 -3.85 4.64
C LEU A 34 -1.19 -2.52 4.66
N LEU A 35 -1.13 -1.76 3.57
CA LEU A 35 -1.90 -0.52 3.44
C LEU A 35 -3.40 -0.80 3.55
N LEU A 36 -3.87 -1.88 2.92
CA LEU A 36 -5.24 -2.34 2.99
C LEU A 36 -5.62 -2.75 4.42
N HIS A 37 -4.77 -3.51 5.10
CA HIS A 37 -4.99 -3.95 6.48
C HIS A 37 -5.13 -2.79 7.47
N VAL A 38 -4.35 -1.70 7.32
CA VAL A 38 -4.49 -0.52 8.19
C VAL A 38 -5.85 0.16 7.98
N VAL A 39 -6.28 0.34 6.73
CA VAL A 39 -7.61 0.91 6.41
C VAL A 39 -8.76 0.05 6.92
N PHE A 40 -8.55 -1.26 7.11
CA PHE A 40 -9.58 -2.19 7.63
C PHE A 40 -9.41 -2.54 9.11
N ALA A 41 -8.42 -2.00 9.81
CA ALA A 41 -8.02 -2.45 11.14
C ALA A 41 -9.12 -2.30 12.21
N ASP A 42 -9.89 -1.20 12.16
CA ASP A 42 -10.90 -0.88 13.16
C ASP A 42 -12.33 -1.28 12.73
N GLY A 43 -12.50 -1.83 11.52
CA GLY A 43 -13.81 -2.23 10.99
C GLY A 43 -14.76 -1.07 10.63
N ASP A 44 -14.55 0.12 11.19
CA ASP A 44 -15.20 1.38 10.81
C ASP A 44 -14.35 2.11 9.77
N ARG A 45 -14.88 2.18 8.55
CA ARG A 45 -14.18 2.77 7.41
C ARG A 45 -14.34 4.27 7.42
N HIS A 46 -13.34 5.03 7.84
CA HIS A 46 -13.43 6.48 7.70
C HIS A 46 -13.28 6.88 6.22
N PRO A 47 -14.18 7.72 5.70
CA PRO A 47 -14.10 8.17 4.31
C PRO A 47 -12.79 8.94 4.01
N ALA A 48 -12.17 9.55 5.03
CA ALA A 48 -10.89 10.26 4.92
C ALA A 48 -9.70 9.30 4.72
N GLU A 49 -9.66 8.18 5.44
CA GLU A 49 -8.64 7.13 5.29
C GLU A 49 -8.74 6.49 3.91
N ILE A 50 -9.96 6.14 3.47
CA ILE A 50 -10.18 5.57 2.14
C ILE A 50 -9.75 6.55 1.05
N ALA A 51 -10.07 7.83 1.17
CA ALA A 51 -9.66 8.84 0.19
C ALA A 51 -8.13 8.95 0.11
N THR A 52 -7.47 8.98 1.26
CA THR A 52 -5.99 9.06 1.36
C THR A 52 -5.34 7.80 0.82
N PHE A 53 -5.88 6.62 1.14
CA PHE A 53 -5.44 5.34 0.58
C PHE A 53 -5.56 5.35 -0.95
N LYS A 54 -6.73 5.71 -1.51
CA LYS A 54 -6.93 5.78 -2.97
C LYS A 54 -5.92 6.72 -3.64
N GLN A 55 -5.64 7.87 -3.01
CA GLN A 55 -4.67 8.82 -3.51
C GLN A 55 -3.24 8.23 -3.51
N ILE A 56 -2.81 7.64 -2.40
CA ILE A 56 -1.49 6.99 -2.28
C ILE A 56 -1.35 5.85 -3.28
N ILE A 57 -2.38 5.02 -3.45
CA ILE A 57 -2.40 3.93 -4.41
C ILE A 57 -2.22 4.44 -5.85
N PHE A 58 -2.89 5.54 -6.18
CA PHE A 58 -2.75 6.16 -7.48
C PHE A 58 -1.38 6.83 -7.68
N GLU A 59 -0.91 7.63 -6.73
CA GLU A 59 0.33 8.40 -6.86
C GLU A 59 1.59 7.54 -6.80
N ASN A 60 1.65 6.58 -5.86
CA ASN A 60 2.87 5.80 -5.62
C ASN A 60 2.95 4.54 -6.49
N PHE A 61 1.80 3.95 -6.83
CA PHE A 61 1.75 2.65 -7.52
C PHE A 61 1.17 2.77 -8.94
N GLY A 62 0.53 3.89 -9.27
CA GLY A 62 -0.08 4.13 -10.57
C GLY A 62 -1.33 3.28 -10.84
N ILE A 63 -1.99 2.81 -9.77
CA ILE A 63 -3.18 1.97 -9.83
C ILE A 63 -4.40 2.88 -9.79
N ALA A 64 -5.28 2.77 -10.79
CA ALA A 64 -6.48 3.62 -10.84
C ALA A 64 -7.46 3.26 -9.71
N PRO A 65 -8.26 4.22 -9.20
CA PRO A 65 -9.26 3.94 -8.18
C PRO A 65 -10.27 2.85 -8.57
N ASP A 66 -10.56 2.72 -9.87
CA ASP A 66 -11.44 1.69 -10.44
C ASP A 66 -10.82 0.29 -10.45
N GLU A 67 -9.49 0.17 -10.39
CA GLU A 67 -8.76 -1.11 -10.34
C GLU A 67 -8.54 -1.61 -8.89
N ILE A 68 -8.72 -0.72 -7.89
CA ILE A 68 -8.53 -1.05 -6.48
C ILE A 68 -9.38 -2.24 -6.00
N PRO A 69 -10.67 -2.37 -6.36
CA PRO A 69 -11.49 -3.50 -5.93
C PRO A 69 -10.91 -4.84 -6.42
N GLU A 70 -10.46 -4.90 -7.67
CA GLU A 70 -9.89 -6.10 -8.28
C GLU A 70 -8.56 -6.48 -7.61
N VAL A 71 -7.72 -5.48 -7.34
CA VAL A 71 -6.47 -5.66 -6.59
C VAL A 71 -6.75 -6.11 -5.15
N ALA A 72 -7.77 -5.56 -4.49
CA ALA A 72 -8.14 -5.96 -3.14
C ALA A 72 -8.62 -7.42 -3.07
N GLU A 73 -9.37 -7.89 -4.07
CA GLU A 73 -9.74 -9.31 -4.18
C GLU A 73 -8.51 -10.20 -4.35
N TYR A 74 -7.59 -9.83 -5.25
CA TYR A 74 -6.33 -10.56 -5.41
C TYR A 74 -5.52 -10.61 -4.11
N LEU A 75 -5.40 -9.48 -3.40
CA LEU A 75 -4.66 -9.40 -2.14
C LEU A 75 -5.30 -10.25 -1.04
N LYS A 76 -6.63 -10.39 -1.05
CA LYS A 76 -7.34 -11.26 -0.11
C LYS A 76 -6.99 -12.73 -0.35
N ASP A 77 -6.95 -13.16 -1.61
CA ASP A 77 -6.52 -14.51 -1.96
C ASP A 77 -5.03 -14.72 -1.64
N PHE A 78 -4.19 -13.74 -1.97
CA PHE A 78 -2.77 -13.73 -1.63
C PHE A 78 -2.53 -13.84 -0.11
N ALA A 79 -3.32 -13.15 0.71
CA ALA A 79 -3.22 -13.21 2.17
C ALA A 79 -3.71 -14.53 2.75
N TYR A 80 -4.63 -15.22 2.07
CA TYR A 80 -5.06 -16.56 2.44
C TYR A 80 -3.97 -17.60 2.16
N GLU A 81 -3.26 -17.45 1.05
CA GLU A 81 -2.17 -18.33 0.65
C GLU A 81 -0.82 -18.00 1.31
N THR A 82 -0.61 -16.74 1.69
CA THR A 82 0.66 -16.23 2.24
C THR A 82 0.53 -15.96 3.73
N THR A 83 1.30 -16.68 4.54
CA THR A 83 1.29 -16.46 5.99
C THR A 83 1.86 -15.08 6.35
N THR A 84 1.39 -14.48 7.45
CA THR A 84 1.89 -13.18 7.96
C THR A 84 3.42 -13.16 8.11
N LYS A 85 4.02 -14.29 8.48
CA LYS A 85 5.48 -14.44 8.61
C LYS A 85 6.20 -14.38 7.26
N GLN A 86 5.57 -14.88 6.21
CA GLN A 86 6.12 -14.93 4.86
C GLN A 86 6.04 -13.54 4.21
N ALA A 87 4.90 -12.85 4.35
CA ALA A 87 4.78 -11.45 3.99
C ALA A 87 5.79 -10.57 4.76
N ALA A 88 5.95 -10.81 6.06
CA ALA A 88 6.95 -10.14 6.89
C ALA A 88 8.39 -10.32 6.38
N ASN A 89 8.78 -11.54 6.01
CA ASN A 89 10.10 -11.81 5.45
C ASN A 89 10.29 -11.11 4.09
N MET A 90 9.30 -11.15 3.21
CA MET A 90 9.36 -10.48 1.90
C MET A 90 9.58 -8.98 2.05
N LEU A 91 8.90 -8.38 3.03
CA LEU A 91 9.06 -6.97 3.38
C LEU A 91 10.45 -6.68 4.00
N ALA A 92 10.96 -7.60 4.82
CA ALA A 92 12.30 -7.51 5.40
C ALA A 92 13.43 -7.71 4.38
N GLU A 93 13.16 -8.25 3.19
CA GLU A 93 14.12 -8.33 2.08
C GLU A 93 14.12 -7.07 1.20
N MET A 94 13.19 -6.12 1.41
CA MET A 94 13.10 -4.88 0.62
C MET A 94 14.25 -3.92 0.92
N ALA A 95 14.56 -3.01 -0.02
CA ALA A 95 15.53 -1.93 0.23
C ALA A 95 15.08 -1.03 1.41
N PRO A 96 16.00 -0.57 2.29
CA PRO A 96 15.67 0.23 3.47
C PRO A 96 14.81 1.47 3.17
N GLU A 97 15.07 2.13 2.05
CA GLU A 97 14.36 3.33 1.60
C GLU A 97 12.89 3.01 1.27
N ARG A 98 12.64 1.84 0.68
CA ARG A 98 11.28 1.38 0.35
C ARG A 98 10.50 1.05 1.63
N ARG A 99 11.16 0.50 2.65
CA ARG A 99 10.55 0.24 3.97
C ARG A 99 10.13 1.53 4.68
N LEU A 100 10.99 2.55 4.64
CA LEU A 100 10.68 3.87 5.19
C LEU A 100 9.52 4.54 4.44
N SER A 101 9.50 4.45 3.11
CA SER A 101 8.40 4.97 2.30
C SER A 101 7.07 4.29 2.63
N LEU A 102 7.07 2.96 2.78
CA LEU A 102 5.89 2.19 3.20
C LEU A 102 5.38 2.65 4.56
N LEU A 103 6.28 2.76 5.55
CA LEU A 103 5.92 3.16 6.91
C LEU A 103 5.37 4.60 6.96
N SER A 104 5.93 5.50 6.14
CA SER A 104 5.42 6.86 5.96
C SER A 104 4.01 6.86 5.35
N ASN A 105 3.76 6.03 4.34
CA ASN A 105 2.44 5.90 3.72
C ASN A 105 1.39 5.35 4.69
N LEU A 106 1.74 4.31 5.46
CA LEU A 106 0.86 3.75 6.50
C LEU A 106 0.46 4.81 7.53
N MET A 107 1.43 5.62 7.97
CA MET A 107 1.16 6.68 8.95
C MET A 107 0.37 7.85 8.35
N LYS A 108 0.55 8.18 7.06
CA LYS A 108 -0.29 9.18 6.38
C LYS A 108 -1.76 8.75 6.34
N ILE A 109 -2.03 7.46 6.11
CA ILE A 109 -3.39 6.91 6.10
C ILE A 109 -4.00 6.97 7.49
N ALA A 110 -3.29 6.46 8.51
CA ALA A 110 -3.80 6.47 9.89
C ALA A 110 -3.96 7.89 10.47
N CYS A 111 -3.19 8.87 9.99
CA CYS A 111 -3.38 10.27 10.38
C CYS A 111 -4.49 11.00 9.59
N ALA A 112 -5.10 10.38 8.58
CA ALA A 112 -5.97 11.07 7.62
C ALA A 112 -7.27 11.60 8.24
N ASP A 113 -7.79 10.92 9.25
CA ASP A 113 -9.00 11.29 9.99
C ASP A 113 -8.69 12.14 11.25
N ASN A 114 -7.40 12.45 11.47
CA ASN A 114 -6.88 13.18 12.62
C ASN A 114 -7.15 12.49 13.98
N ARG A 115 -7.42 11.17 13.98
CA ARG A 115 -7.68 10.33 15.17
C ARG A 115 -7.06 8.94 14.98
N ILE A 116 -5.76 8.82 15.22
CA ILE A 116 -5.13 7.49 15.30
C ILE A 116 -5.67 6.73 16.52
N ASP A 117 -6.23 5.53 16.30
CA ASP A 117 -6.60 4.62 17.39
C ASP A 117 -5.41 3.76 17.86
N GLN A 118 -5.54 3.18 19.06
CA GLN A 118 -4.56 2.24 19.61
C GLN A 118 -4.36 1.02 18.71
N THR A 119 -5.41 0.56 18.02
CA THR A 119 -5.37 -0.59 17.12
C THR A 119 -4.48 -0.32 15.91
N GLU A 120 -4.65 0.85 15.28
CA GLU A 120 -3.82 1.28 14.15
C GLU A 120 -2.38 1.52 14.57
N THR A 121 -2.16 2.17 15.72
CA THR A 121 -0.82 2.38 16.28
C THR A 121 -0.11 1.06 16.52
N ALA A 122 -0.79 0.08 17.11
CA ALA A 122 -0.23 -1.24 17.38
C ALA A 122 0.11 -1.99 16.07
N MET A 123 -0.73 -1.87 15.04
CA MET A 123 -0.42 -2.44 13.73
C MET A 123 0.79 -1.78 13.08
N ILE A 124 0.86 -0.45 13.05
CA ILE A 124 1.99 0.29 12.48
C ILE A 124 3.29 -0.05 13.22
N GLN A 125 3.26 -0.13 14.54
CA GLN A 125 4.41 -0.55 15.35
C GLN A 125 4.85 -1.98 15.01
N ARG A 126 3.92 -2.92 14.90
CA ARG A 126 4.23 -4.32 14.55
C ARG A 126 4.82 -4.43 13.14
N ILE A 127 4.31 -3.64 12.20
CA ILE A 127 4.87 -3.57 10.84
C ILE A 127 6.29 -2.96 10.88
N ALA A 128 6.51 -1.90 11.66
CA ALA A 128 7.84 -1.32 11.83
C ALA A 128 8.86 -2.32 12.41
N GLU A 129 8.45 -3.10 13.42
CA GLU A 129 9.26 -4.18 13.99
C GLU A 129 9.60 -5.25 12.95
N VAL A 130 8.62 -5.67 12.15
CA VAL A 130 8.79 -6.64 11.06
C VAL A 130 9.74 -6.12 9.97
N LEU A 131 9.63 -4.85 9.61
CA LEU A 131 10.50 -4.21 8.63
C LEU A 131 11.93 -3.98 9.16
N GLY A 132 12.14 -4.14 10.48
CA GLY A 132 13.37 -3.78 11.15
C GLY A 132 13.63 -2.27 11.15
N VAL A 133 12.60 -1.45 10.92
CA VAL A 133 12.71 0.01 10.92
C VAL A 133 12.41 0.49 12.33
N THR A 134 13.39 1.12 12.95
CA THR A 134 13.25 1.66 14.29
C THR A 134 12.42 2.95 14.27
N ALA A 135 11.69 3.22 15.36
CA ALA A 135 10.98 4.49 15.52
C ALA A 135 11.92 5.73 15.41
N GLN A 136 13.23 5.52 15.63
CA GLN A 136 14.27 6.53 15.43
C GLN A 136 14.44 6.84 13.94
N GLU A 137 14.63 5.84 13.09
CA GLU A 137 14.78 6.01 11.63
C GLU A 137 13.53 6.64 11.00
N LEU A 138 12.34 6.33 11.51
CA LEU A 138 11.10 6.97 11.06
C LEU A 138 11.04 8.46 11.41
N ARG A 139 11.53 8.84 12.60
CA ARG A 139 11.65 10.26 13.00
C ARG A 139 12.71 10.96 12.16
N ASP A 140 13.85 10.33 11.95
CA ASP A 140 14.96 10.88 11.18
C ASP A 140 14.56 11.06 9.70
N ALA A 141 13.84 10.11 9.10
CA ALA A 141 13.29 10.24 7.74
C ALA A 141 12.27 11.39 7.62
N ARG A 142 11.48 11.64 8.68
CA ARG A 142 10.56 12.80 8.74
C ARG A 142 11.32 14.13 8.85
N GLN A 143 12.43 14.17 9.59
CA GLN A 143 13.27 15.37 9.72
C GLN A 143 14.19 15.59 8.51
N ALA A 144 14.54 14.52 7.80
CA ALA A 144 15.34 14.54 6.60
C ALA A 144 14.55 14.90 5.34
N SER A 145 13.21 15.04 5.42
CA SER A 145 12.42 15.75 4.41
C SER A 145 12.56 17.25 4.70
N PRO A 146 13.54 17.96 4.12
CA PRO A 146 13.76 19.35 4.41
C PRO A 146 12.62 20.09 3.73
N SER A 147 12.03 21.02 4.46
CA SER A 147 11.27 22.11 3.91
C SER A 147 11.99 22.62 2.66
N GLY A 148 11.38 22.44 1.49
CA GLY A 148 11.83 23.06 0.26
C GLY A 148 11.95 24.57 0.52
N SER A 149 13.18 25.05 0.46
CA SER A 149 13.51 26.48 0.39
C SER A 149 13.37 26.96 -1.04
#